data_AF-A0A5B0PJL9-F1
#
_entry.id   AF-A0A5B0PJL9-F1
#
_cell.length_a   1.000
_cell.length_b   1.000
_cell.length_c   1.000
_cell.angle_alpha   90.00
_cell.angle_beta   90.00
_cell.angle_gamma   90.00
#
_symmetry.space_group_name_H-M   'P 1'
#
loop_
_entity.id
_entity.type
_entity.pdbx_description
1 polymer ?
#
loop_
_entity_poly.entity_id
_entity_poly.type
_entity_poly.pdbx_seq_one_letter_code
_entity_poly.pdbx_strand_id
1 'polypeptide(L)'
;MYKAVKAIAPATIIVWAPNLGHDYPYGQTANIDPTDMAVLDTNKNGELDKGDDPYMPYYPGDDYVDWIGISVYFKQFSRNINAAQPAGFCADILTGIETQTRVNTGFDWYNQFCASKPTKACLIAESGAAYHPNVAGGATELAIKQAWWQDCMTNTTFMQAYPRIKLHMHFEFQKVEADIGPPDVRDYRLTNTTDILTAFQTDLNTVQNNYLWAQYRPITRPIQVNGPGVSAPATSSFSVPTLVLQTARNPQVSGLPTLFGVKRHSGVDKRRTELSRALCVVAASSLLLVSGWLGQNRKRALRRRTQPAPSSE
;
A
#
# COMPACT_ATOMS: atom_id res chain seq x y z
N MET A 1 -8.64 4.08 21.87
CA MET A 1 -7.90 2.88 21.39
C MET A 1 -6.70 2.55 22.26
N TYR A 2 -5.69 3.42 22.36
CA TYR A 2 -4.42 3.15 23.08
C TYR A 2 -4.60 2.50 24.45
N LYS A 3 -5.33 3.15 25.38
CA LYS A 3 -5.56 2.65 26.74
C LYS A 3 -6.17 1.25 26.79
N ALA A 4 -7.10 0.95 25.88
CA ALA A 4 -7.76 -0.36 25.82
C ALA A 4 -6.80 -1.46 25.36
N VAL A 5 -5.96 -1.17 24.35
CA VAL A 5 -4.93 -2.11 23.90
C VAL A 5 -3.90 -2.34 25.00
N LYS A 6 -3.42 -1.27 25.66
CA LYS A 6 -2.42 -1.37 26.73
C LYS A 6 -2.90 -2.14 27.95
N ALA A 7 -4.19 -2.09 28.27
CA ALA A 7 -4.76 -2.86 29.37
C ALA A 7 -4.76 -4.38 29.12
N ILE A 8 -4.82 -4.82 27.86
CA ILE A 8 -4.93 -6.24 27.49
C ILE A 8 -3.58 -6.81 27.00
N ALA A 9 -2.84 -6.02 26.22
CA ALA A 9 -1.60 -6.40 25.58
C ALA A 9 -0.54 -5.31 25.80
N PRO A 10 0.03 -5.18 27.01
CA PRO A 10 0.96 -4.10 27.36
C PRO A 10 2.23 -4.09 26.50
N ALA A 11 2.63 -5.25 25.96
CA ALA A 11 3.78 -5.39 25.06
C ALA A 11 3.50 -4.97 23.60
N THR A 12 2.25 -4.73 23.22
CA THR A 12 1.90 -4.25 21.87
C THR A 12 2.33 -2.80 21.71
N ILE A 13 3.12 -2.52 20.66
CA ILE A 13 3.54 -1.18 20.27
C ILE A 13 2.46 -0.56 19.38
N ILE A 14 2.05 0.66 19.73
CA ILE A 14 1.11 1.47 18.94
C ILE A 14 1.90 2.58 18.25
N VAL A 15 1.76 2.63 16.93
CA VAL A 15 2.45 3.56 16.05
C VAL A 15 1.44 4.55 15.48
N TRP A 16 1.75 5.84 15.54
CA TRP A 16 1.12 6.85 14.70
C TRP A 16 2.07 7.16 13.55
N ALA A 17 1.61 6.96 12.30
CA ALA A 17 2.44 7.14 11.11
C ALA A 17 1.63 7.79 9.98
N PRO A 18 1.66 9.12 9.82
CA PRO A 18 1.03 9.77 8.69
C PRO A 18 1.77 9.47 7.38
N ASN A 19 1.12 9.80 6.27
CA ASN A 19 1.78 9.86 4.97
C ASN A 19 2.67 11.12 4.88
N LEU A 20 3.64 11.11 3.97
CA LEU A 20 4.46 12.29 3.68
C LEU A 20 3.60 13.49 3.23
N GLY A 21 3.94 14.68 3.70
CA GLY A 21 3.13 15.90 3.52
C GLY A 21 3.14 16.54 2.13
N HIS A 22 3.97 16.08 1.19
CA HIS A 22 4.15 16.68 -0.15
C HIS A 22 2.86 17.06 -0.87
N ASP A 23 1.90 16.13 -0.90
CA ASP A 23 0.64 16.29 -1.63
C ASP A 23 -0.51 16.79 -0.74
N TYR A 24 -0.26 17.16 0.52
CA TYR A 24 -1.31 17.65 1.42
C TYR A 24 -2.00 18.89 0.83
N PRO A 25 -3.35 18.97 0.86
CA PRO A 25 -4.33 18.13 1.58
C PRO A 25 -4.88 16.93 0.78
N TYR A 26 -4.08 16.34 -0.09
CA TYR A 26 -4.35 15.12 -0.87
C TYR A 26 -5.61 15.21 -1.74
N GLY A 27 -5.88 16.40 -2.28
CA GLY A 27 -7.06 16.64 -3.12
C GLY A 27 -8.38 16.58 -2.35
N GLN A 28 -8.36 16.83 -1.03
CA GLN A 28 -9.57 16.98 -0.25
C GLN A 28 -10.49 18.05 -0.86
N THR A 29 -11.74 17.67 -1.11
CA THR A 29 -12.78 18.51 -1.73
C THR A 29 -14.10 18.47 -0.95
N ALA A 30 -14.18 17.68 0.12
CA ALA A 30 -15.35 17.64 0.97
C ALA A 30 -15.53 18.96 1.71
N ASN A 31 -16.80 19.33 1.96
CA ASN A 31 -17.11 20.39 2.91
C ASN A 31 -16.64 19.96 4.30
N ILE A 32 -15.68 20.69 4.84
CA ILE A 32 -15.14 20.48 6.18
C ILE A 32 -16.03 21.26 7.15
N ASP A 33 -16.41 20.60 8.26
CA ASP A 33 -17.17 21.26 9.32
C ASP A 33 -16.38 22.48 9.86
N PRO A 34 -17.02 23.62 10.18
CA PRO A 34 -16.30 24.80 10.67
C PRO A 34 -15.42 24.54 11.90
N THR A 35 -15.80 23.60 12.77
CA THR A 35 -15.00 23.25 13.95
C THR A 35 -13.75 22.47 13.58
N ASP A 36 -13.85 21.53 12.64
CA ASP A 36 -12.69 20.82 12.09
C ASP A 36 -11.80 21.77 11.30
N MET A 37 -12.38 22.67 10.49
CA MET A 37 -11.63 23.65 9.72
C MET A 37 -10.79 24.56 10.62
N ALA A 38 -11.34 25.00 11.76
CA ALA A 38 -10.59 25.84 12.70
C ALA A 38 -9.32 25.15 13.27
N VAL A 39 -9.28 23.81 13.26
CA VAL A 39 -8.11 23.02 13.67
C VAL A 39 -7.17 22.74 12.48
N LEU A 40 -7.75 22.44 11.30
CA LEU A 40 -7.00 22.05 10.10
C LEU A 40 -6.36 23.22 9.36
N ASP A 41 -6.99 24.40 9.36
CA ASP A 41 -6.41 25.66 8.88
C ASP A 41 -5.42 26.17 9.95
N THR A 42 -4.22 25.61 9.92
CA THR A 42 -3.13 25.90 10.85
C THR A 42 -2.42 27.22 10.53
N ASN A 43 -2.46 27.66 9.28
CA ASN A 43 -1.88 28.94 8.87
C ASN A 43 -2.86 30.13 9.00
N LYS A 44 -4.14 29.87 9.29
CA LYS A 44 -5.22 30.83 9.57
C LYS A 44 -5.59 31.70 8.36
N ASN A 45 -5.50 31.15 7.15
CA ASN A 45 -5.87 31.88 5.93
C ASN A 45 -7.33 31.65 5.48
N GLY A 46 -8.08 30.80 6.18
CA GLY A 46 -9.48 30.48 5.90
C GLY A 46 -9.69 29.35 4.88
N GLU A 47 -8.62 28.74 4.39
CA GLU A 47 -8.64 27.63 3.44
C GLU A 47 -7.79 26.46 3.96
N LEU A 48 -8.14 25.22 3.59
CA LEU A 48 -7.27 24.07 3.82
C LEU A 48 -6.34 23.92 2.62
N ASP A 49 -5.05 24.20 2.78
CA ASP A 49 -4.11 24.21 1.68
C ASP A 49 -2.73 23.59 2.03
N LYS A 50 -1.79 23.70 1.09
CA LYS A 50 -0.43 23.15 1.23
C LYS A 50 0.42 23.87 2.28
N GLY A 51 -0.01 25.04 2.72
CA GLY A 51 0.62 25.84 3.76
C GLY A 51 0.18 25.43 5.16
N ASP A 52 -0.71 24.44 5.29
CA ASP A 52 -1.12 23.88 6.57
C ASP A 52 -0.23 22.72 7.01
N ASP A 53 -0.02 22.60 8.33
CA ASP A 53 0.73 21.51 8.93
C ASP A 53 0.01 20.18 8.66
N PRO A 54 0.62 19.27 7.85
CA PRO A 54 -0.04 18.04 7.43
C PRO A 54 -0.05 16.98 8.55
N TYR A 55 0.58 17.26 9.69
CA TYR A 55 0.89 16.28 10.73
C TYR A 55 0.23 16.61 12.07
N MET A 56 0.46 17.81 12.59
CA MET A 56 0.08 18.19 13.95
C MET A 56 -1.41 18.07 14.26
N PRO A 57 -2.34 18.49 13.37
CA PRO A 57 -3.78 18.31 13.62
C PRO A 57 -4.19 16.86 13.86
N TYR A 58 -3.40 15.90 13.35
CA TYR A 58 -3.68 14.47 13.42
C TYR A 58 -2.84 13.74 14.48
N TYR A 59 -1.91 14.44 15.16
CA TYR A 59 -1.05 13.84 16.17
C TYR A 59 -1.84 13.61 17.47
N PRO A 60 -2.00 12.37 17.95
CA PRO A 60 -2.86 12.08 19.10
C PRO A 60 -2.25 12.50 20.45
N GLY A 61 -0.99 12.95 20.48
CA GLY A 61 -0.26 13.30 21.69
C GLY A 61 0.63 12.16 22.21
N ASP A 62 1.67 12.54 22.95
CA ASP A 62 2.72 11.61 23.42
C ASP A 62 2.17 10.49 24.33
N ASP A 63 1.08 10.73 25.04
CA ASP A 63 0.45 9.72 25.93
C ASP A 63 -0.28 8.61 25.18
N TYR A 64 -0.44 8.74 23.86
CA TYR A 64 -1.25 7.85 23.04
C TYR A 64 -0.47 7.13 21.94
N VAL A 65 0.86 7.27 21.94
CA VAL A 65 1.76 6.61 20.98
C VAL A 65 2.99 6.05 21.68
N ASP A 66 3.46 4.90 21.21
CA ASP A 66 4.75 4.36 21.66
C ASP A 66 5.86 4.76 20.69
N TRP A 67 5.58 4.68 19.38
CA TRP A 67 6.49 5.03 18.29
C TRP A 67 5.81 6.00 17.32
N ILE A 68 6.62 6.79 16.63
CA ILE A 68 6.16 7.76 15.64
C ILE A 68 6.76 7.41 14.30
N GLY A 69 5.91 7.24 13.29
CA GLY A 69 6.32 6.83 11.95
C GLY A 69 6.00 7.86 10.89
N ILE A 70 6.50 7.63 9.69
CA ILE A 70 6.08 8.33 8.47
C ILE A 70 6.11 7.34 7.31
N SER A 71 5.18 7.47 6.37
CA SER A 71 5.23 6.75 5.10
C SER A 71 5.98 7.57 4.06
N VAL A 72 6.99 6.99 3.42
CA VAL A 72 7.85 7.66 2.42
C VAL A 72 7.86 6.87 1.12
N TYR A 73 7.13 7.34 0.12
CA TYR A 73 7.08 6.71 -1.19
C TYR A 73 7.60 7.64 -2.27
N PHE A 74 8.42 7.10 -3.16
CA PHE A 74 8.71 7.76 -4.41
C PHE A 74 7.80 7.24 -5.52
N LYS A 75 6.94 8.12 -6.04
CA LYS A 75 5.92 7.86 -7.06
C LYS A 75 6.09 8.76 -8.30
N GLN A 76 7.33 9.18 -8.59
CA GLN A 76 7.70 9.92 -9.80
C GLN A 76 6.89 11.21 -10.05
N PHE A 77 6.62 11.97 -8.98
CA PHE A 77 6.06 13.33 -9.03
C PHE A 77 4.81 13.47 -9.89
N SER A 78 3.81 12.65 -9.59
CA SER A 78 2.52 12.72 -10.28
C SER A 78 2.56 12.37 -11.77
N ARG A 79 3.48 11.48 -12.18
CA ARG A 79 3.50 10.90 -13.53
C ARG A 79 3.83 9.41 -13.50
N ASN A 80 3.17 8.63 -14.36
CA ASN A 80 3.50 7.22 -14.57
C ASN A 80 4.70 7.10 -15.54
N ILE A 81 5.90 7.28 -15.00
CA ILE A 81 7.17 7.20 -15.73
C ILE A 81 8.18 6.37 -14.95
N ASN A 82 9.12 5.73 -15.63
CA ASN A 82 10.25 5.08 -14.97
C ASN A 82 11.41 6.07 -14.80
N ALA A 83 11.54 6.62 -13.61
CA ALA A 83 12.64 7.47 -13.20
C ALA A 83 13.10 7.10 -11.79
N ALA A 84 14.41 7.17 -11.54
CA ALA A 84 14.96 7.09 -10.18
C ALA A 84 14.71 8.41 -9.45
N GLN A 85 14.53 8.36 -8.13
CA GLN A 85 14.39 9.60 -7.36
C GLN A 85 15.70 10.39 -7.34
N PRO A 86 15.63 11.72 -7.18
CA PRO A 86 16.82 12.53 -6.97
C PRO A 86 17.56 12.12 -5.69
N ALA A 87 18.88 12.29 -5.67
CA ALA A 87 19.70 12.02 -4.49
C ALA A 87 19.26 12.91 -3.31
N GLY A 88 19.22 12.33 -2.10
CA GLY A 88 18.79 13.03 -0.90
C GLY A 88 17.27 13.08 -0.69
N PHE A 89 16.47 12.45 -1.57
CA PHE A 89 15.01 12.43 -1.46
C PHE A 89 14.52 12.00 -0.07
N CYS A 90 15.07 10.92 0.49
CA CYS A 90 14.67 10.46 1.82
C CYS A 90 14.96 11.50 2.91
N ALA A 91 16.10 12.19 2.85
CA ALA A 91 16.42 13.27 3.79
C ALA A 91 15.47 14.47 3.61
N ASP A 92 15.24 14.87 2.36
CA ASP A 92 14.37 15.98 2.03
C ASP A 92 12.97 15.82 2.62
N ILE A 93 12.33 14.64 2.41
CA ILE A 93 11.00 14.35 2.94
C ILE A 93 10.96 14.48 4.47
N LEU A 94 11.99 13.97 5.16
CA LEU A 94 12.06 14.04 6.63
C LEU A 94 12.22 15.47 7.15
N THR A 95 12.89 16.33 6.40
CA THR A 95 13.19 17.73 6.78
C THR A 95 12.23 18.75 6.18
N GLY A 96 11.18 18.31 5.49
CA GLY A 96 10.20 19.21 4.87
C GLY A 96 10.80 20.00 3.70
N ILE A 97 11.69 19.42 2.92
CA ILE A 97 12.20 20.02 1.69
C ILE A 97 11.51 19.38 0.49
N GLU A 98 11.01 20.22 -0.40
CA GLU A 98 10.51 19.78 -1.69
C GLU A 98 11.67 19.37 -2.61
N THR A 99 11.80 18.08 -2.91
CA THR A 99 12.98 17.57 -3.62
C THR A 99 13.16 18.21 -5.00
N GLN A 100 12.09 18.48 -5.75
CA GLN A 100 12.21 19.05 -7.11
C GLN A 100 12.53 20.54 -7.12
N THR A 101 11.87 21.31 -6.25
CA THR A 101 11.94 22.78 -6.26
C THR A 101 12.92 23.33 -5.23
N ARG A 102 13.38 22.49 -4.31
CA ARG A 102 14.20 22.83 -3.14
C ARG A 102 13.52 23.81 -2.18
N VAL A 103 12.21 24.01 -2.31
CA VAL A 103 11.42 24.86 -1.41
C VAL A 103 11.31 24.17 -0.05
N ASN A 104 11.55 24.90 1.03
CA ASN A 104 11.25 24.42 2.37
C ASN A 104 9.74 24.61 2.65
N THR A 105 9.05 23.53 3.00
CA THR A 105 7.61 23.54 3.29
C THR A 105 7.30 24.12 4.67
N GLY A 106 8.29 24.26 5.54
CA GLY A 106 8.15 24.65 6.94
C GLY A 106 7.86 23.46 7.88
N PHE A 107 7.69 22.25 7.35
CA PHE A 107 7.27 21.07 8.10
C PHE A 107 8.39 20.03 8.24
N ASP A 108 9.38 20.34 9.08
CA ASP A 108 10.47 19.42 9.44
C ASP A 108 9.97 18.32 10.38
N TRP A 109 9.45 17.24 9.79
CA TRP A 109 8.86 16.12 10.51
C TRP A 109 9.86 15.47 11.47
N TYR A 110 11.12 15.28 11.07
CA TYR A 110 12.11 14.62 11.90
C TYR A 110 12.42 15.43 13.16
N ASN A 111 12.64 16.73 13.04
CA ASN A 111 12.89 17.55 14.22
C ASN A 111 11.64 17.63 15.10
N GLN A 112 10.46 17.81 14.49
CA GLN A 112 9.19 17.97 15.20
C GLN A 112 8.74 16.72 15.95
N PHE A 113 8.95 15.51 15.39
CA PHE A 113 8.41 14.27 15.95
C PHE A 113 9.46 13.27 16.44
N CYS A 114 10.71 13.39 16.03
CA CYS A 114 11.76 12.44 16.41
C CYS A 114 12.82 13.05 17.32
N ALA A 115 13.41 14.19 16.94
CA ALA A 115 14.46 14.83 17.72
C ALA A 115 13.89 15.46 19.00
N SER A 116 12.76 16.17 18.90
CA SER A 116 12.11 16.83 20.03
C SER A 116 11.43 15.86 21.02
N LYS A 117 11.26 14.58 20.64
CA LYS A 117 10.56 13.54 21.42
C LYS A 117 11.50 12.38 21.76
N PRO A 118 12.54 12.60 22.60
CA PRO A 118 13.58 11.61 22.86
C PRO A 118 13.08 10.33 23.56
N THR A 119 11.88 10.34 24.14
CA THR A 119 11.22 9.17 24.74
C THR A 119 10.45 8.32 23.72
N LYS A 120 10.29 8.79 22.48
CA LYS A 120 9.57 8.09 21.41
C LYS A 120 10.56 7.60 20.35
N ALA A 121 10.49 6.32 20.00
CA ALA A 121 11.26 5.80 18.87
C ALA A 121 10.61 6.23 17.56
N CYS A 122 11.42 6.48 16.53
CA CYS A 122 10.92 6.81 15.20
C CYS A 122 11.16 5.70 14.19
N LEU A 123 10.33 5.66 13.15
CA LEU A 123 10.45 4.71 12.06
C LEU A 123 10.00 5.31 10.72
N ILE A 124 10.50 4.74 9.63
CA ILE A 124 9.84 4.85 8.33
C ILE A 124 8.89 3.65 8.28
N ALA A 125 7.60 3.91 8.46
CA ALA A 125 6.57 2.91 8.72
C ALA A 125 6.10 2.20 7.44
N GLU A 126 6.15 2.90 6.33
CA GLU A 126 5.98 2.33 5.01
C GLU A 126 6.88 3.05 4.02
N SER A 127 7.39 2.35 3.01
CA SER A 127 8.23 3.00 2.03
C SER A 127 8.43 2.25 0.74
N GLY A 128 8.88 2.95 -0.30
CA GLY A 128 9.39 2.34 -1.51
C GLY A 128 9.37 3.26 -2.72
N ALA A 129 10.12 2.89 -3.75
CA ALA A 129 10.07 3.54 -5.06
C ALA A 129 9.31 2.67 -6.06
N ALA A 130 8.32 3.24 -6.73
CA ALA A 130 7.52 2.51 -7.72
C ALA A 130 8.33 2.25 -8.99
N TYR A 131 8.27 1.03 -9.51
CA TYR A 131 8.60 0.72 -10.90
C TYR A 131 7.30 0.44 -11.68
N HIS A 132 7.22 0.96 -12.89
CA HIS A 132 6.05 0.84 -13.76
C HIS A 132 6.35 -0.18 -14.87
N PRO A 133 6.07 -1.49 -14.69
CA PRO A 133 6.41 -2.53 -15.67
C PRO A 133 5.72 -2.38 -17.02
N ASN A 134 4.58 -1.66 -17.06
CA ASN A 134 3.81 -1.46 -18.29
C ASN A 134 4.16 -0.13 -18.99
N VAL A 135 5.08 0.66 -18.44
CA VAL A 135 5.53 1.92 -19.04
C VAL A 135 6.87 1.68 -19.71
N ALA A 136 6.91 1.91 -21.03
CA ALA A 136 8.12 1.72 -21.82
C ALA A 136 9.12 2.87 -21.62
N GLY A 137 10.41 2.54 -21.73
CA GLY A 137 11.51 3.50 -21.62
C GLY A 137 11.79 3.97 -20.19
N GLY A 138 12.71 4.93 -20.06
CA GLY A 138 13.15 5.47 -18.78
C GLY A 138 14.22 4.63 -18.08
N ALA A 139 14.34 4.83 -16.77
CA ALA A 139 15.26 4.09 -15.92
C ALA A 139 14.86 2.61 -15.83
N THR A 140 15.85 1.73 -15.71
CA THR A 140 15.59 0.31 -15.46
C THR A 140 15.01 0.11 -14.05
N GLU A 141 14.30 -1.00 -13.83
CA GLU A 141 13.81 -1.34 -12.48
C GLU A 141 14.97 -1.33 -11.48
N LEU A 142 16.08 -2.00 -11.80
CA LEU A 142 17.27 -2.00 -10.97
C LEU A 142 17.75 -0.59 -10.63
N ALA A 143 17.84 0.33 -11.59
CA ALA A 143 18.30 1.69 -11.33
C ALA A 143 17.38 2.46 -10.37
N ILE A 144 16.05 2.31 -10.52
CA ILE A 144 15.07 2.95 -9.62
C ILE A 144 15.19 2.39 -8.21
N LYS A 145 15.19 1.05 -8.09
CA LYS A 145 15.28 0.41 -6.79
C LYS A 145 16.62 0.69 -6.12
N GLN A 146 17.71 0.67 -6.89
CA GLN A 146 19.05 0.89 -6.38
C GLN A 146 19.24 2.29 -5.84
N ALA A 147 18.78 3.29 -6.59
CA ALA A 147 18.72 4.65 -6.05
C ALA A 147 17.95 4.66 -4.73
N TRP A 148 16.80 4.00 -4.65
CA TRP A 148 15.95 3.96 -3.43
C TRP A 148 16.67 3.40 -2.21
N TRP A 149 17.18 2.16 -2.29
CA TRP A 149 17.82 1.59 -1.11
C TRP A 149 19.16 2.30 -0.80
N GLN A 150 19.88 2.81 -1.79
CA GLN A 150 21.12 3.56 -1.58
C GLN A 150 20.90 4.95 -0.98
N ASP A 151 19.71 5.53 -1.11
CA ASP A 151 19.37 6.82 -0.51
C ASP A 151 18.87 6.65 0.93
N CYS A 152 18.05 5.63 1.20
CA CYS A 152 17.32 5.50 2.45
C CYS A 152 17.83 4.38 3.37
N MET A 153 18.19 3.21 2.81
CA MET A 153 18.42 1.98 3.56
C MET A 153 19.90 1.62 3.71
N THR A 154 20.76 1.95 2.76
CA THR A 154 22.20 1.63 2.84
C THR A 154 23.07 2.87 2.94
N ASN A 155 22.45 4.05 3.01
CA ASN A 155 23.14 5.32 3.20
C ASN A 155 23.57 5.50 4.66
N THR A 156 24.86 5.31 4.96
CA THR A 156 25.38 5.50 6.32
C THR A 156 25.32 6.95 6.77
N THR A 157 25.46 7.92 5.85
CA THR A 157 25.34 9.35 6.18
C THR A 157 23.92 9.69 6.61
N PHE A 158 22.91 9.16 5.92
CA PHE A 158 21.52 9.29 6.33
C PHE A 158 21.28 8.68 7.71
N MET A 159 21.76 7.46 7.96
CA MET A 159 21.61 6.81 9.28
C MET A 159 22.24 7.62 10.42
N GLN A 160 23.40 8.24 10.16
CA GLN A 160 24.11 9.08 11.13
C GLN A 160 23.42 10.43 11.35
N ALA A 161 22.84 11.01 10.32
CA ALA A 161 22.10 12.27 10.40
C ALA A 161 20.73 12.11 11.09
N TYR A 162 20.09 10.95 10.93
CA TYR A 162 18.76 10.65 11.48
C TYR A 162 18.75 9.49 12.48
N PRO A 163 19.58 9.53 13.54
CA PRO A 163 19.81 8.38 14.43
C PRO A 163 18.58 7.98 15.25
N ARG A 164 17.52 8.80 15.27
CA ARG A 164 16.25 8.47 15.94
C ARG A 164 15.38 7.51 15.12
N ILE A 165 15.64 7.34 13.83
CA ILE A 165 14.98 6.33 13.00
C ILE A 165 15.56 4.96 13.35
N LYS A 166 14.75 4.10 13.96
CA LYS A 166 15.15 2.77 14.47
C LYS A 166 14.63 1.61 13.64
N LEU A 167 13.72 1.87 12.71
CA LEU A 167 13.15 0.88 11.82
C LEU A 167 12.80 1.51 10.47
N HIS A 168 13.07 0.77 9.41
CA HIS A 168 12.67 1.12 8.04
C HIS A 168 11.89 -0.04 7.45
N MET A 169 10.60 0.16 7.17
CA MET A 169 9.72 -0.84 6.60
C MET A 169 9.58 -0.60 5.10
N HIS A 170 10.19 -1.50 4.31
CA HIS A 170 10.04 -1.49 2.86
C HIS A 170 8.75 -2.21 2.44
N PHE A 171 8.01 -1.60 1.52
CA PHE A 171 6.75 -2.11 1.01
C PHE A 171 6.99 -3.16 -0.08
N GLU A 172 7.16 -4.42 0.32
CA GLU A 172 7.34 -5.56 -0.61
C GLU A 172 6.01 -5.98 -1.26
N PHE A 173 5.44 -5.13 -2.12
CA PHE A 173 4.19 -5.42 -2.80
C PHE A 173 4.15 -4.88 -4.23
N GLN A 174 3.33 -5.52 -5.08
CA GLN A 174 2.94 -4.98 -6.39
C GLN A 174 1.44 -4.74 -6.36
N LYS A 175 0.99 -3.56 -6.76
CA LYS A 175 -0.44 -3.22 -6.80
C LYS A 175 -0.78 -2.35 -7.99
N VAL A 176 -2.07 -2.28 -8.32
CA VAL A 176 -2.58 -1.26 -9.23
C VAL A 176 -2.93 -0.02 -8.41
N GLU A 177 -2.42 1.14 -8.80
CA GLU A 177 -2.79 2.44 -8.24
C GLU A 177 -3.42 3.34 -9.30
N ALA A 178 -4.18 4.32 -8.85
CA ALA A 178 -4.88 5.31 -9.69
C ALA A 178 -4.89 6.69 -9.01
N ASP A 179 -3.95 6.93 -8.10
CA ASP A 179 -3.74 8.20 -7.40
C ASP A 179 -3.13 9.27 -8.31
N ILE A 180 -2.38 8.83 -9.33
CA ILE A 180 -1.65 9.67 -10.26
C ILE A 180 -1.90 9.14 -11.68
N GLY A 181 -2.53 9.96 -12.54
CA GLY A 181 -2.77 9.60 -13.93
C GLY A 181 -3.72 8.40 -14.12
N PRO A 182 -3.69 7.73 -15.29
CA PRO A 182 -4.50 6.55 -15.52
C PRO A 182 -4.04 5.37 -14.63
N PRO A 183 -4.95 4.46 -14.25
CA PRO A 183 -4.58 3.33 -13.42
C PRO A 183 -3.42 2.51 -13.99
N ASP A 184 -2.42 2.24 -13.17
CA ASP A 184 -1.20 1.59 -13.59
C ASP A 184 -0.68 0.58 -12.54
N VAL A 185 0.06 -0.43 -13.00
CA VAL A 185 0.70 -1.40 -12.11
C VAL A 185 1.98 -0.76 -11.58
N ARG A 186 2.15 -0.79 -10.26
CA ARG A 186 3.37 -0.34 -9.57
C ARG A 186 3.96 -1.49 -8.79
N ASP A 187 5.21 -1.79 -9.10
CA ASP A 187 6.00 -2.77 -8.36
C ASP A 187 6.91 -2.05 -7.37
N TYR A 188 6.77 -2.36 -6.09
CA TYR A 188 7.63 -1.83 -5.03
C TYR A 188 8.72 -2.83 -4.61
N ARG A 189 8.57 -4.12 -4.91
CA ARG A 189 9.39 -5.21 -4.37
C ARG A 189 10.87 -5.10 -4.74
N LEU A 190 11.74 -5.45 -3.80
CA LEU A 190 13.17 -5.65 -4.03
C LEU A 190 13.53 -7.13 -4.20
N THR A 191 12.69 -8.02 -3.65
CA THR A 191 13.00 -9.45 -3.52
C THR A 191 12.44 -10.33 -4.63
N ASN A 192 11.67 -9.76 -5.57
CA ASN A 192 10.97 -10.53 -6.60
C ASN A 192 11.86 -10.95 -7.78
N THR A 193 12.80 -10.10 -8.18
CA THR A 193 13.68 -10.31 -9.34
C THR A 193 15.10 -10.66 -8.87
N THR A 194 15.67 -11.76 -9.38
CA THR A 194 16.97 -12.29 -8.91
C THR A 194 18.11 -11.26 -8.98
N ASP A 195 18.21 -10.53 -10.09
CA ASP A 195 19.28 -9.55 -10.28
C ASP A 195 19.16 -8.37 -9.31
N ILE A 196 17.92 -7.93 -9.04
CA ILE A 196 17.63 -6.85 -8.08
C ILE A 196 17.92 -7.31 -6.65
N LEU A 197 17.48 -8.52 -6.29
CA LEU A 197 17.77 -9.10 -4.98
C LEU A 197 19.29 -9.23 -4.77
N THR A 198 20.02 -9.70 -5.78
CA THR A 198 21.49 -9.85 -5.71
C THR A 198 22.17 -8.50 -5.54
N ALA A 199 21.74 -7.48 -6.27
CA ALA A 199 22.27 -6.12 -6.13
C ALA A 199 21.96 -5.52 -4.75
N PHE A 200 20.72 -5.67 -4.26
CA PHE A 200 20.33 -5.21 -2.94
C PHE A 200 21.12 -5.90 -1.83
N GLN A 201 21.30 -7.22 -1.89
CA GLN A 201 22.14 -7.96 -0.95
C GLN A 201 23.60 -7.48 -0.97
N THR A 202 24.14 -7.22 -2.16
CA THR A 202 25.51 -6.70 -2.31
C THR A 202 25.68 -5.38 -1.56
N ASP A 203 24.77 -4.43 -1.78
CA ASP A 203 24.84 -3.12 -1.11
C ASP A 203 24.54 -3.22 0.40
N LEU A 204 23.55 -4.02 0.79
CA LEU A 204 23.20 -4.22 2.20
C LEU A 204 24.35 -4.86 3.00
N ASN A 205 25.09 -5.79 2.41
CA ASN A 205 26.23 -6.45 3.04
C ASN A 205 27.36 -5.45 3.40
N THR A 206 27.47 -4.33 2.69
CA THR A 206 28.45 -3.28 3.00
C THR A 206 28.13 -2.54 4.30
N VAL A 207 26.85 -2.52 4.71
CA VAL A 207 26.35 -1.78 5.87
C VAL A 207 25.67 -2.67 6.92
N GLN A 208 25.72 -3.99 6.77
CA GLN A 208 25.00 -4.95 7.61
C GLN A 208 25.30 -4.82 9.11
N ASN A 209 26.48 -4.30 9.46
CA ASN A 209 26.89 -4.07 10.86
C ASN A 209 26.12 -2.91 11.53
N ASN A 210 25.43 -2.07 10.74
CA ASN A 210 24.52 -1.04 11.26
C ASN A 210 23.11 -1.59 11.56
N TYR A 211 22.85 -2.86 11.21
CA TYR A 211 21.55 -3.49 11.36
C TYR A 211 21.55 -4.53 12.48
N LEU A 212 20.42 -4.59 13.20
CA LEU A 212 20.12 -5.71 14.09
C LEU A 212 19.37 -6.78 13.30
N TRP A 213 20.00 -7.93 13.12
CA TRP A 213 19.40 -9.06 12.45
C TRP A 213 18.47 -9.81 13.40
N ALA A 214 17.23 -10.02 12.96
CA ALA A 214 16.28 -10.82 13.69
C ALA A 214 16.81 -12.25 13.84
N GLN A 215 16.87 -12.73 15.08
CA GLN A 215 17.12 -14.14 15.34
C GLN A 215 15.78 -14.89 15.27
N TYR A 216 15.79 -16.03 14.60
CA TYR A 216 14.66 -16.94 14.63
C TYR A 216 14.32 -17.28 16.09
N ARG A 217 13.08 -16.99 16.49
CA ARG A 217 12.55 -17.42 17.78
C ARG A 217 11.58 -18.58 17.53
N PRO A 218 11.89 -19.80 18.00
CA PRO A 218 10.93 -20.89 17.91
C PRO A 218 9.68 -20.51 18.71
N ILE A 219 8.52 -20.98 18.25
CA ILE A 219 7.26 -20.81 18.97
C ILE A 219 7.36 -21.65 20.26
N THR A 220 7.71 -21.00 21.38
CA THR A 220 7.94 -21.68 22.67
C THR A 220 6.67 -21.91 23.48
N ARG A 221 5.56 -21.27 23.10
CA ARG A 221 4.25 -21.51 23.68
C ARG A 221 3.27 -21.73 22.53
N PRO A 222 2.49 -22.84 22.52
CA PRO A 222 1.37 -22.95 21.60
C PRO A 222 0.52 -21.70 21.77
N ILE A 223 0.19 -21.02 20.66
CA ILE A 223 -0.81 -19.94 20.69
C ILE A 223 -2.03 -20.55 21.35
N GLN A 224 -2.33 -20.10 22.57
CA GLN A 224 -3.52 -20.54 23.29
C GLN A 224 -4.70 -19.90 22.56
N VAL A 225 -5.18 -20.60 21.53
CA VAL A 225 -6.45 -20.28 20.87
C VAL A 225 -7.57 -20.65 21.85
N ASN A 226 -7.83 -19.79 22.83
CA ASN A 226 -9.11 -19.81 23.51
C ASN A 226 -10.14 -19.21 22.54
N GLY A 227 -10.53 -20.02 21.57
CA GLY A 227 -11.43 -19.70 20.47
C GLY A 227 -11.46 -20.86 19.46
N PRO A 228 -12.55 -21.09 18.71
CA PRO A 228 -12.67 -22.22 17.82
C PRO A 228 -11.65 -22.16 16.66
N GLY A 229 -10.53 -22.85 16.85
CA GLY A 229 -9.71 -23.50 15.82
C GLY A 229 -8.80 -22.63 14.95
N VAL A 230 -7.50 -22.63 15.26
CA VAL A 230 -6.46 -22.77 14.21
C VAL A 230 -5.20 -23.40 14.82
N SER A 231 -4.89 -24.62 14.41
CA SER A 231 -3.62 -25.30 14.69
C SER A 231 -2.58 -24.85 13.65
N ALA A 232 -1.43 -24.36 14.09
CA ALA A 232 -0.30 -24.05 13.20
C ALA A 232 0.41 -25.36 12.75
N PRO A 233 0.88 -25.49 11.50
CA PRO A 233 1.63 -26.66 11.06
C PRO A 233 3.01 -26.75 11.74
N ALA A 234 3.48 -27.98 11.95
CA ALA A 234 4.73 -28.30 12.62
C ALA A 234 5.98 -27.95 11.79
N THR A 235 6.88 -27.21 12.43
CA THR A 235 8.36 -27.17 12.32
C THR A 235 9.04 -27.59 11.00
N SER A 236 9.64 -26.62 10.31
CA SER A 236 10.87 -26.80 9.53
C SER A 236 12.04 -26.09 10.23
N SER A 237 13.12 -26.82 10.48
CA SER A 237 14.36 -26.31 11.10
C SER A 237 15.33 -25.84 10.02
N PHE A 238 15.79 -24.60 10.10
CA PHE A 238 16.86 -24.07 9.25
C PHE A 238 18.11 -23.79 10.09
N SER A 239 19.26 -24.30 9.66
CA SER A 239 20.59 -23.92 10.17
C SER A 239 21.17 -22.83 9.27
N VAL A 240 21.65 -21.72 9.84
CA VAL A 240 22.28 -20.63 9.06
C VAL A 240 23.70 -20.38 9.57
N PRO A 241 24.71 -20.56 8.71
CA PRO A 241 25.81 -19.62 8.63
C PRO A 241 25.85 -19.05 7.19
N THR A 242 25.97 -17.72 7.08
CA THR A 242 25.88 -16.87 5.86
C THR A 242 24.47 -16.32 5.60
N LEU A 243 24.36 -15.00 5.52
CA LEU A 243 23.13 -14.26 5.26
C LEU A 243 22.60 -14.60 3.84
N VAL A 244 21.83 -15.67 3.74
CA VAL A 244 20.97 -15.92 2.59
C VAL A 244 19.59 -15.40 2.97
N LEU A 245 19.13 -14.29 2.36
CA LEU A 245 17.69 -14.01 2.34
C LEU A 245 17.03 -15.08 1.47
N GLN A 246 16.81 -16.26 2.03
CA GLN A 246 15.84 -17.20 1.49
C GLN A 246 14.47 -16.69 1.90
N THR A 247 13.82 -15.97 0.99
CA THR A 247 12.37 -15.78 1.07
C THR A 247 11.73 -17.13 0.78
N ALA A 248 11.63 -17.99 1.80
CA ALA A 248 10.66 -19.06 1.77
C ALA A 248 9.29 -18.39 1.70
N ARG A 249 8.73 -18.25 0.49
CA ARG A 249 7.34 -17.84 0.33
C ARG A 249 6.53 -18.87 1.12
N ASN A 250 5.93 -18.44 2.24
CA ASN A 250 4.80 -19.18 2.75
C ASN A 250 3.84 -19.36 1.57
N PRO A 251 3.32 -20.57 1.31
CA PRO A 251 2.27 -20.73 0.32
C PRO A 251 1.20 -19.67 0.58
N GLN A 252 0.69 -19.01 -0.47
CA GLN A 252 -0.40 -18.05 -0.31
C GLN A 252 -1.49 -18.73 0.50
N VAL A 253 -1.71 -18.26 1.73
CA VAL A 253 -2.82 -18.73 2.54
C VAL A 253 -4.06 -18.13 1.88
N SER A 254 -4.74 -18.94 1.07
CA SER A 254 -6.05 -18.60 0.50
C SER A 254 -7.10 -18.73 1.61
N GLY A 255 -7.14 -17.73 2.49
CA GLY A 255 -8.09 -17.64 3.61
C GLY A 255 -7.51 -16.82 4.77
N LEU A 256 -8.28 -15.84 5.26
CA LEU A 256 -7.83 -14.94 6.33
C LEU A 256 -8.27 -15.44 7.71
N PRO A 257 -7.41 -15.36 8.74
CA PRO A 257 -7.83 -14.95 10.06
C PRO A 257 -7.77 -13.41 10.15
N THR A 258 -8.90 -12.74 10.38
CA THR A 258 -8.92 -11.29 10.69
C THR A 258 -9.16 -11.06 12.18
N LEU A 259 -8.31 -10.23 12.80
CA LEU A 259 -8.42 -9.83 14.22
C LEU A 259 -9.61 -8.88 14.49
N PHE A 260 -10.17 -8.28 13.43
CA PHE A 260 -11.41 -7.51 13.50
C PHE A 260 -12.40 -8.08 12.49
N GLY A 261 -13.59 -8.42 12.98
CA GLY A 261 -14.65 -9.03 12.19
C GLY A 261 -15.12 -8.14 11.04
N VAL A 262 -15.48 -8.81 9.95
CA VAL A 262 -16.23 -8.34 8.77
C VAL A 262 -15.52 -7.34 7.87
N LYS A 263 -15.34 -7.74 6.60
CA LYS A 263 -15.02 -6.85 5.47
C LYS A 263 -16.15 -5.83 5.29
N ARG A 264 -15.92 -4.55 5.61
CA ARG A 264 -16.56 -3.50 4.80
C ARG A 264 -15.92 -3.55 3.42
N HIS A 265 -16.67 -4.04 2.44
CA HIS A 265 -16.24 -4.01 1.05
C HIS A 265 -16.13 -2.54 0.63
N SER A 266 -15.02 -2.17 -0.02
CA SER A 266 -14.93 -0.89 -0.71
C SER A 266 -16.06 -0.85 -1.76
N GLY A 267 -16.73 0.29 -1.92
CA GLY A 267 -17.90 0.45 -2.79
C GLY A 267 -17.64 0.14 -4.28
N VAL A 268 -16.40 -0.16 -4.66
CA VAL A 268 -15.95 -0.48 -6.02
C VAL A 268 -16.34 -1.91 -6.41
N ASP A 269 -16.34 -2.87 -5.47
CA ASP A 269 -16.62 -4.28 -5.79
C ASP A 269 -18.11 -4.54 -6.03
N LYS A 270 -19.01 -3.84 -5.32
CA LYS A 270 -20.47 -3.96 -5.52
C LYS A 270 -20.90 -3.61 -6.95
N ARG A 271 -20.31 -2.58 -7.56
CA ARG A 271 -20.67 -2.19 -8.94
C ARG A 271 -20.27 -3.25 -9.95
N ARG A 272 -19.11 -3.90 -9.79
CA ARG A 272 -18.68 -4.97 -10.71
C ARG A 272 -19.53 -6.22 -10.57
N THR A 273 -19.90 -6.64 -9.36
CA THR A 273 -20.70 -7.86 -9.18
C THR A 273 -22.15 -7.69 -9.66
N GLU A 274 -22.75 -6.50 -9.46
CA GLU A 274 -24.10 -6.18 -9.93
C GLU A 274 -24.15 -6.06 -11.47
N LEU A 275 -23.17 -5.39 -12.10
CA LEU A 275 -23.08 -5.28 -13.56
C LEU A 275 -22.83 -6.64 -14.24
N SER A 276 -21.94 -7.47 -13.69
CA SER A 276 -21.70 -8.81 -14.25
C SER A 276 -22.92 -9.74 -14.11
N ARG A 277 -23.68 -9.64 -13.00
CA ARG A 277 -24.92 -10.39 -12.83
C ARG A 277 -26.03 -9.88 -13.74
N ALA A 278 -26.18 -8.56 -13.90
CA ALA A 278 -27.16 -7.98 -14.82
C ALA A 278 -26.86 -8.32 -16.28
N LEU A 279 -25.58 -8.28 -16.71
CA LEU A 279 -25.17 -8.65 -18.07
C LEU A 279 -25.37 -10.14 -18.36
N CYS A 280 -25.11 -11.04 -17.40
CA CYS A 280 -25.38 -12.46 -17.57
C CYS A 280 -26.89 -12.78 -17.65
N VAL A 281 -27.73 -12.10 -16.85
CA VAL A 281 -29.18 -12.28 -16.90
C VAL A 281 -29.76 -11.73 -18.21
N VAL A 282 -29.30 -10.58 -18.69
CA VAL A 282 -29.75 -10.02 -19.98
C VAL A 282 -29.28 -10.88 -21.15
N ALA A 283 -28.05 -11.39 -21.16
CA ALA A 283 -27.55 -12.27 -22.22
C ALA A 283 -28.31 -13.61 -22.27
N ALA A 284 -28.59 -14.24 -21.12
CA ALA A 284 -29.35 -15.48 -21.06
C ALA A 284 -30.82 -15.29 -21.48
N SER A 285 -31.44 -14.16 -21.10
CA SER A 285 -32.81 -13.82 -21.49
C SER A 285 -32.93 -13.52 -22.99
N SER A 286 -31.91 -12.88 -23.57
CA SER A 286 -31.85 -12.54 -25.00
C SER A 286 -31.68 -13.79 -25.88
N LEU A 287 -30.85 -14.75 -25.46
CA LEU A 287 -30.64 -16.03 -26.16
C LEU A 287 -31.87 -16.95 -26.12
N LEU A 288 -32.65 -16.93 -25.04
CA LEU A 288 -33.91 -17.70 -24.93
C LEU A 288 -35.03 -17.08 -25.78
N LEU A 289 -35.12 -15.75 -25.88
CA LEU A 289 -36.12 -15.07 -26.71
C LEU A 289 -35.83 -15.24 -28.22
N VAL A 290 -34.56 -15.12 -28.64
CA VAL A 290 -34.17 -15.28 -30.05
C VAL A 290 -34.33 -16.73 -30.51
N SER A 291 -33.99 -17.72 -29.69
CA SER A 291 -34.16 -19.15 -30.02
C SER A 291 -35.64 -19.56 -30.05
N GLY A 292 -36.48 -19.01 -29.16
CA GLY A 292 -37.93 -19.21 -29.17
C GLY A 292 -38.62 -18.61 -30.41
N TRP A 293 -38.19 -17.42 -30.85
CA TRP A 293 -38.77 -16.74 -32.02
C TRP A 293 -38.39 -17.43 -33.33
N LEU A 294 -37.13 -17.86 -33.48
CA LEU A 294 -36.67 -18.65 -34.62
C LEU A 294 -37.37 -20.03 -34.69
N GLY A 295 -37.58 -20.67 -33.54
CA GLY A 295 -38.28 -21.97 -33.46
C GLY A 295 -39.76 -21.92 -33.84
N GLN A 296 -40.48 -20.85 -33.45
CA GLN A 296 -41.89 -20.68 -33.79
C GLN A 296 -42.11 -20.30 -35.27
N ASN A 297 -41.24 -19.46 -35.83
CA ASN A 297 -41.31 -19.09 -37.25
C ASN A 297 -41.02 -20.28 -38.17
N ARG A 298 -40.10 -21.19 -37.79
CA ARG A 298 -39.84 -22.42 -38.54
C ARG A 298 -41.03 -23.39 -38.54
N LYS A 299 -41.72 -23.54 -37.39
CA LYS A 299 -42.92 -24.38 -37.28
C LYS A 299 -44.12 -23.80 -38.05
N ARG A 300 -44.30 -22.48 -38.08
CA ARG A 300 -45.35 -21.80 -38.88
C ARG A 300 -45.08 -21.90 -40.39
N ALA A 301 -43.83 -21.79 -40.83
CA ALA A 301 -43.46 -21.93 -42.23
C ALA A 301 -43.67 -23.37 -42.76
N LEU A 302 -43.40 -24.38 -41.94
CA LEU A 302 -43.63 -25.79 -42.30
C LEU A 302 -45.12 -26.15 -42.38
N ARG A 303 -45.99 -25.60 -41.49
CA ARG A 303 -47.45 -25.84 -41.55
C ARG A 303 -48.14 -25.18 -42.75
N ARG A 304 -47.60 -24.09 -43.30
CA ARG A 304 -48.14 -23.42 -44.50
C ARG A 304 -47.83 -24.14 -45.81
N ARG A 305 -46.86 -25.08 -45.82
CA ARG A 305 -46.52 -25.88 -47.02
C ARG A 305 -47.33 -27.18 -47.16
N THR A 306 -48.19 -27.51 -46.21
CA THR A 306 -48.94 -28.79 -46.19
C THR A 306 -50.46 -28.63 -46.21
N GLN A 307 -51.00 -27.47 -46.60
CA GLN A 307 -52.44 -27.34 -46.86
C GLN A 307 -52.73 -27.50 -48.37
N PRO A 308 -53.66 -28.39 -48.77
CA PRO A 308 -54.08 -28.50 -50.17
C PRO A 308 -54.90 -27.27 -50.60
N ALA A 309 -54.75 -26.88 -51.86
CA ALA A 309 -55.48 -25.76 -52.46
C ALA A 309 -57.00 -26.03 -52.49
N PRO A 310 -57.86 -25.03 -52.21
CA PRO A 310 -59.30 -25.16 -52.38
C PRO A 310 -59.69 -25.05 -53.86
N SER A 311 -60.63 -25.90 -54.26
CA SER A 311 -61.25 -26.02 -55.58
C SER A 311 -62.11 -24.81 -55.96
N SER A 312 -62.08 -24.49 -57.25
CA SER A 312 -62.86 -23.47 -57.96
C SER A 312 -64.35 -23.81 -58.05
N GLU A 313 -65.20 -22.79 -57.83
CA GLU A 313 -66.40 -22.53 -58.64
C GLU A 313 -66.10 -21.35 -59.57
#